data_AF-A0A2P9FHJ0-F1
#
_entry.id   AF-A0A2P9FHJ0-F1
#
_cell.length_a   1.000
_cell.length_b   1.000
_cell.length_c   1.000
_cell.angle_alpha   90.00
_cell.angle_beta   90.00
_cell.angle_gamma   90.00
#
_symmetry.space_group_name_H-M   'P 1'
#
loop_
_entity.id
_entity.type
_entity.pdbx_description
1 polymer ?
#
loop_
_entity_poly.entity_id
_entity_poly.type
_entity_poly.pdbx_seq_one_letter_code
_entity_poly.pdbx_strand_id
1 'polypeptide(L)'
;MDDTAYVRQWGEEMARLAEAFSAGFEAVRGYPPGGHEVRLVSAEEGEAAVALLGHAGAAEALLEYYAQLGPVVLPDLGNGVWINDASSVVSQREAGNYPNRLTGAVDDAVTVFGTDGGGGLYAVSHTTGGVYHLALGVLTGDSYHLDPGGYRRVAMALRVFLEQLRTDLTEAVLAQRAAHSRYGQQ
;
A
#
# COMPACT_ATOMS: atom_id res chain seq x y z
N MET A 1 0.14 -21.85 -5.28
CA MET A 1 1.16 -21.00 -4.66
C MET A 1 0.51 -20.44 -3.41
N ASP A 2 1.14 -20.62 -2.25
CA ASP A 2 0.61 -20.07 -1.00
C ASP A 2 0.75 -18.53 -0.96
N ASP A 3 -0.06 -17.86 -0.16
CA ASP A 3 -0.17 -16.39 -0.13
C ASP A 3 1.15 -15.73 0.29
N THR A 4 1.85 -16.35 1.23
CA THR A 4 3.19 -15.93 1.66
C THR A 4 4.22 -15.97 0.52
N ALA A 5 4.25 -17.07 -0.24
CA ALA A 5 5.18 -17.22 -1.35
C ALA A 5 4.90 -16.22 -2.48
N TYR A 6 3.62 -15.93 -2.72
CA TYR A 6 3.22 -14.91 -3.67
C TYR A 6 3.66 -13.50 -3.23
N VAL A 7 3.42 -13.11 -1.98
CA VAL A 7 3.79 -11.78 -1.46
C VAL A 7 5.29 -11.55 -1.60
N ARG A 8 6.12 -12.54 -1.29
CA ARG A 8 7.57 -12.46 -1.49
C ARG A 8 7.93 -12.23 -2.96
N GLN A 9 7.39 -13.05 -3.87
CA GLN A 9 7.64 -12.91 -5.31
C GLN A 9 7.21 -11.53 -5.83
N TRP A 10 6.04 -11.07 -5.38
CA TRP A 10 5.53 -9.74 -5.68
C TRP A 10 6.50 -8.64 -5.23
N GLY A 11 7.02 -8.75 -4.00
CA GLY A 11 7.98 -7.79 -3.45
C GLY A 11 9.27 -7.71 -4.25
N GLU A 12 9.83 -8.85 -4.63
CA GLU A 12 11.03 -8.91 -5.48
C GLU A 12 10.79 -8.28 -6.86
N GLU A 13 9.61 -8.51 -7.46
CA GLU A 13 9.24 -7.91 -8.74
C GLU A 13 9.04 -6.39 -8.61
N MET A 14 8.33 -5.95 -7.58
CA MET A 14 8.08 -4.54 -7.32
C MET A 14 9.36 -3.76 -7.03
N ALA A 15 10.30 -4.32 -6.28
CA ALA A 15 11.60 -3.71 -6.05
C ALA A 15 12.35 -3.46 -7.37
N ARG A 16 12.41 -4.47 -8.25
CA ARG A 16 13.03 -4.32 -9.59
C ARG A 16 12.30 -3.30 -10.46
N LEU A 17 10.97 -3.30 -10.42
CA LEU A 17 10.16 -2.33 -11.17
C LEU A 17 10.35 -0.91 -10.65
N ALA A 18 10.44 -0.72 -9.34
CA ALA A 18 10.65 0.59 -8.71
C ALA A 18 12.03 1.17 -9.05
N GLU A 19 13.08 0.34 -9.05
CA GLU A 19 14.41 0.72 -9.53
C GLU A 19 14.38 1.12 -11.01
N ALA A 20 13.75 0.31 -11.87
CA ALA A 20 13.64 0.61 -13.28
C ALA A 20 12.84 1.89 -13.55
N PHE A 21 11.76 2.10 -12.79
CA PHE A 21 10.92 3.30 -12.87
C PHE A 21 11.70 4.55 -12.47
N SER A 22 12.43 4.49 -11.35
CA SER A 22 13.25 5.59 -10.85
C SER A 22 14.36 5.96 -11.83
N ALA A 23 15.03 4.96 -12.42
CA ALA A 23 16.09 5.18 -13.40
C ALA A 23 15.61 5.87 -14.69
N GLY A 24 14.36 5.61 -15.11
CA GLY A 24 13.76 6.23 -16.30
C GLY A 24 13.01 7.52 -16.03
N PHE A 25 12.83 7.92 -14.76
CA PHE A 25 11.88 8.95 -14.38
C PHE A 25 12.30 10.35 -14.83
N GLU A 26 13.50 10.78 -14.43
CA GLU A 26 13.95 12.16 -14.63
C GLU A 26 14.06 12.52 -16.12
N ALA A 27 14.49 11.58 -16.95
CA ALA A 27 14.58 11.79 -18.39
C ALA A 27 13.21 11.97 -19.07
N VAL A 28 12.12 11.47 -18.47
CA VAL A 28 10.74 11.66 -18.97
C VAL A 28 10.05 12.86 -18.33
N ARG A 29 10.35 13.14 -17.06
CA ARG A 29 9.63 14.15 -16.26
C ARG A 29 10.37 15.48 -16.12
N GLY A 30 11.68 15.50 -16.34
CA GLY A 30 12.54 16.69 -16.24
C GLY A 30 12.90 17.09 -14.80
N TYR A 31 12.61 16.24 -13.81
CA TYR A 31 12.97 16.41 -12.40
C TYR A 31 13.19 15.03 -11.74
N PRO A 32 14.00 14.95 -10.66
CA PRO A 32 14.32 13.67 -10.04
C PRO A 32 13.09 13.01 -9.40
N PRO A 33 13.01 11.67 -9.38
CA PRO A 33 11.93 10.97 -8.67
C PRO A 33 12.05 11.16 -7.16
N GLY A 34 10.93 11.02 -6.47
CA GLY A 34 10.92 10.75 -5.03
C GLY A 34 11.58 9.40 -4.71
N GLY A 35 11.90 9.19 -3.43
CA GLY A 35 12.43 7.91 -2.98
C GLY A 35 11.40 6.81 -3.14
N HIS A 36 11.69 5.81 -3.97
CA HIS A 36 10.88 4.60 -4.10
C HIS A 36 11.53 3.46 -3.30
N GLU A 37 10.76 2.80 -2.45
CA GLU A 37 11.23 1.71 -1.60
C GLU A 37 10.23 0.55 -1.64
N VAL A 38 10.74 -0.67 -1.80
CA VAL A 38 10.00 -1.90 -1.59
C VAL A 38 10.90 -2.80 -0.77
N ARG A 39 10.62 -2.94 0.53
CA ARG A 39 11.51 -3.66 1.45
C ARG A 39 10.98 -5.06 1.74
N LEU A 40 11.73 -6.06 1.32
CA LEU A 40 11.59 -7.43 1.81
C LEU A 40 12.14 -7.51 3.24
N VAL A 41 11.49 -8.31 4.09
CA VAL A 41 11.96 -8.56 5.46
C VAL A 41 12.62 -9.93 5.57
N SER A 42 13.57 -10.04 6.49
CA SER A 42 14.07 -11.34 6.95
C SER A 42 12.96 -12.14 7.66
N ALA A 43 13.16 -13.44 7.83
CA ALA A 43 12.19 -14.28 8.54
C ALA A 43 11.95 -13.81 9.99
N GLU A 44 13.01 -13.42 10.70
CA GLU A 44 12.94 -12.92 12.08
C GLU A 44 12.15 -11.59 12.17
N GLU A 45 12.43 -10.66 11.26
CA GLU A 45 11.67 -9.41 11.18
C GLU A 45 10.19 -9.66 10.84
N GLY A 46 9.90 -10.58 9.92
CA GLY A 46 8.54 -10.96 9.55
C GLY A 46 7.78 -11.60 10.71
N GLU A 47 8.40 -12.52 11.43
CA GLU A 47 7.83 -13.14 12.64
C GLU A 47 7.53 -12.10 13.72
N ALA A 48 8.46 -11.16 13.96
CA ALA A 48 8.26 -10.08 14.90
C ALA A 48 7.12 -9.13 14.48
N ALA A 49 7.03 -8.80 13.19
CA ALA A 49 5.97 -7.96 12.65
C ALA A 49 4.59 -8.63 12.77
N VAL A 50 4.49 -9.93 12.44
CA VAL A 50 3.26 -10.73 12.59
C VAL A 50 2.84 -10.80 14.07
N ALA A 51 3.78 -11.06 14.97
CA ALA A 51 3.48 -11.10 16.40
C ALA A 51 2.95 -9.75 16.91
N LEU A 52 3.58 -8.65 16.51
CA LEU A 52 3.18 -7.29 16.88
C LEU A 52 1.77 -6.96 16.38
N LEU A 53 1.51 -7.17 15.08
CA LEU A 53 0.22 -6.87 14.47
C LEU A 53 -0.89 -7.81 14.95
N GLY A 54 -0.56 -9.08 15.20
CA GLY A 54 -1.48 -10.05 15.78
C GLY A 54 -1.94 -9.63 17.18
N HIS A 55 -1.04 -9.16 18.04
CA HIS A 55 -1.41 -8.60 19.35
C HIS A 55 -2.25 -7.33 19.23
N ALA A 56 -2.01 -6.52 18.20
CA ALA A 56 -2.83 -5.35 17.91
C ALA A 56 -4.20 -5.70 17.33
N GLY A 57 -4.46 -6.97 16.96
CA GLY A 57 -5.71 -7.39 16.32
C GLY A 57 -5.83 -6.90 14.87
N ALA A 58 -4.73 -6.92 14.12
CA ALA A 58 -4.76 -6.59 12.69
C ALA A 58 -5.49 -7.66 11.87
N ALA A 59 -5.98 -7.28 10.68
CA ALA A 59 -6.59 -8.20 9.74
C ALA A 59 -5.61 -9.31 9.29
N GLU A 60 -6.08 -10.55 9.19
CA GLU A 60 -5.26 -11.74 8.84
C GLU A 60 -4.49 -11.56 7.52
N ALA A 61 -5.12 -11.00 6.50
CA ALA A 61 -4.48 -10.74 5.20
C ALA A 61 -3.24 -9.81 5.33
N LEU A 62 -3.22 -8.90 6.30
CA LEU A 62 -2.04 -8.06 6.55
C LEU A 62 -0.93 -8.83 7.26
N LEU A 63 -1.25 -9.83 8.09
CA LEU A 63 -0.23 -10.66 8.72
C LEU A 63 0.58 -11.41 7.66
N GLU A 64 -0.09 -11.95 6.64
CA GLU A 64 0.57 -12.59 5.49
C GLU A 64 1.48 -11.62 4.72
N TYR A 65 1.02 -10.38 4.53
CA TYR A 65 1.83 -9.32 3.93
C TYR A 65 3.09 -9.02 4.76
N TYR A 66 2.91 -8.73 6.05
CA TYR A 66 3.99 -8.30 6.93
C TYR A 66 4.96 -9.42 7.33
N ALA A 67 4.58 -10.69 7.12
CA ALA A 67 5.50 -11.81 7.22
C ALA A 67 6.63 -11.74 6.19
N GLN A 68 6.42 -11.05 5.05
CA GLN A 68 7.35 -11.03 3.92
C GLN A 68 7.81 -9.63 3.52
N LEU A 69 7.02 -8.60 3.85
CA LEU A 69 7.28 -7.22 3.44
C LEU A 69 7.23 -6.24 4.60
N GLY A 70 8.08 -5.22 4.50
CA GLY A 70 8.05 -4.04 5.34
C GLY A 70 7.34 -2.89 4.63
N PRO A 71 7.88 -1.67 4.71
CA PRO A 71 7.30 -0.53 4.03
C PRO A 71 7.41 -0.66 2.50
N VAL A 72 6.41 -0.09 1.83
CA VAL A 72 6.41 0.16 0.39
C VAL A 72 6.11 1.65 0.18
N VAL A 73 6.98 2.34 -0.51
CA VAL A 73 6.90 3.79 -0.76
C VAL A 73 7.03 4.01 -2.26
N LEU A 74 5.96 4.49 -2.89
CA LEU A 74 5.86 4.69 -4.34
C LEU A 74 5.24 6.09 -4.61
N PRO A 75 5.95 7.18 -4.32
CA PRO A 75 5.39 8.54 -4.30
C PRO A 75 4.95 9.04 -5.68
N ASP A 76 5.63 8.59 -6.74
CA ASP A 76 5.38 9.06 -8.11
C ASP A 76 4.51 8.09 -8.94
N LEU A 77 3.92 7.08 -8.30
CA LEU A 77 2.97 6.16 -8.93
C LEU A 77 1.53 6.66 -8.72
N GLY A 78 0.93 7.26 -9.74
CA GLY A 78 -0.43 7.79 -9.66
C GLY A 78 -0.55 8.92 -8.64
N ASN A 79 -1.40 8.75 -7.61
CA ASN A 79 -1.50 9.69 -6.48
C ASN A 79 -0.44 9.45 -5.40
N GLY A 80 0.42 8.44 -5.58
CA GLY A 80 1.38 7.98 -4.60
C GLY A 80 0.80 6.92 -3.66
N VAL A 81 1.65 5.98 -3.23
CA VAL A 81 1.26 4.91 -2.30
C VAL A 81 2.34 4.72 -1.24
N TRP A 82 1.94 4.78 0.02
CA TRP A 82 2.80 4.53 1.18
C TRP A 82 2.16 3.44 2.06
N ILE A 83 2.67 2.22 1.99
CA ILE A 83 2.39 1.16 2.95
C ILE A 83 3.42 1.27 4.06
N ASN A 84 2.96 1.45 5.30
CA ASN A 84 3.85 1.64 6.43
C ASN A 84 4.50 0.32 6.87
N ASP A 85 5.58 0.38 7.63
CA ASP A 85 6.05 -0.78 8.39
C ASP A 85 5.07 -1.13 9.54
N ALA A 86 5.19 -2.35 10.06
CA ALA A 86 4.29 -2.88 11.10
C ALA A 86 4.28 -2.04 12.38
N SER A 87 5.44 -1.52 12.82
CA SER A 87 5.51 -0.68 14.01
C SER A 87 4.81 0.65 13.81
N SER A 88 4.98 1.28 12.65
CA SER A 88 4.28 2.49 12.28
C SER A 88 2.76 2.29 12.21
N VAL A 89 2.27 1.16 11.69
CA VAL A 89 0.82 0.85 11.72
C VAL A 89 0.27 0.84 13.15
N VAL A 90 0.96 0.17 14.08
CA VAL A 90 0.54 0.10 15.48
C VAL A 90 0.64 1.48 16.14
N SER A 91 1.77 2.16 16.00
CA SER A 91 1.97 3.48 16.61
C SER A 91 0.97 4.52 16.10
N GLN A 92 0.61 4.50 14.81
CA GLN A 92 -0.39 5.43 14.26
C GLN A 92 -1.80 5.14 14.79
N ARG A 93 -2.13 3.87 15.03
CA ARG A 93 -3.39 3.49 15.67
C ARG A 93 -3.41 3.93 17.14
N GLU A 94 -2.34 3.68 17.89
CA GLU A 94 -2.24 4.07 19.30
C GLU A 94 -2.26 5.59 19.49
N ALA A 95 -1.66 6.33 18.56
CA ALA A 95 -1.73 7.78 18.51
C ALA A 95 -3.13 8.32 18.12
N GLY A 96 -4.06 7.45 17.72
CA GLY A 96 -5.40 7.83 17.28
C GLY A 96 -5.43 8.45 15.89
N ASN A 97 -4.40 8.27 15.06
CA ASN A 97 -4.37 8.74 13.68
C ASN A 97 -5.03 7.73 12.73
N TYR A 98 -4.94 6.44 13.04
CA TYR A 98 -5.52 5.36 12.24
C TYR A 98 -6.77 4.79 12.90
N PRO A 99 -7.95 4.92 12.24
CA PRO A 99 -9.15 4.27 12.72
C PRO A 99 -9.03 2.75 12.68
N ASN A 100 -9.74 2.09 13.59
CA ASN A 100 -9.89 0.63 13.62
C ASN A 100 -11.32 0.19 13.25
N ARG A 101 -12.23 1.16 13.06
CA ARG A 101 -13.64 0.92 12.75
C ARG A 101 -14.16 1.95 11.76
N LEU A 102 -14.92 1.50 10.77
CA LEU A 102 -15.68 2.35 9.86
C LEU A 102 -17.14 2.40 10.31
N THR A 103 -17.77 3.57 10.17
CA THR A 103 -19.19 3.77 10.48
C THR A 103 -19.88 4.63 9.41
N GLY A 104 -21.22 4.66 9.40
CA GLY A 104 -22.00 5.45 8.44
C GLY A 104 -22.33 4.63 7.19
N ALA A 105 -21.78 5.02 6.04
CA ALA A 105 -22.02 4.33 4.76
C ALA A 105 -21.39 2.93 4.68
N VAL A 106 -20.44 2.63 5.58
CA VAL A 106 -19.85 1.29 5.80
C VAL A 106 -19.81 1.05 7.31
N ASP A 107 -20.16 -0.15 7.76
CA ASP A 107 -19.99 -0.57 9.16
C ASP A 107 -19.10 -1.81 9.18
N ASP A 108 -17.82 -1.63 9.55
CA ASP A 108 -16.81 -2.69 9.47
C ASP A 108 -15.65 -2.42 10.42
N ALA A 109 -15.03 -3.48 10.94
CA ALA A 109 -13.72 -3.39 11.59
C ALA A 109 -12.64 -3.38 10.50
N VAL A 110 -11.63 -2.53 10.67
CA VAL A 110 -10.57 -2.36 9.66
C VAL A 110 -9.20 -2.22 10.28
N THR A 111 -8.17 -2.51 9.48
CA THR A 111 -6.80 -2.12 9.78
C THR A 111 -6.30 -1.19 8.68
N VAL A 112 -6.01 0.06 9.04
CA VAL A 112 -5.32 1.01 8.15
C VAL A 112 -3.85 0.61 8.08
N PHE A 113 -3.34 0.47 6.86
CA PHE A 113 -1.97 0.01 6.62
C PHE A 113 -1.15 0.98 5.76
N GLY A 114 -1.80 1.94 5.11
CA GLY A 114 -1.11 2.89 4.25
C GLY A 114 -1.89 4.16 3.96
N THR A 115 -1.26 5.04 3.19
CA THR A 115 -1.80 6.33 2.75
C THR A 115 -1.49 6.59 1.28
N ASP A 116 -2.19 7.56 0.70
CA ASP A 116 -1.90 8.09 -0.64
C ASP A 116 -1.11 9.41 -0.60
N GLY A 117 -0.56 9.81 0.55
CA GLY A 117 0.18 11.08 0.72
C GLY A 117 -0.67 12.36 0.62
N GLY A 118 -1.89 12.28 0.10
CA GLY A 118 -2.86 13.37 -0.03
C GLY A 118 -3.88 13.44 1.12
N GLY A 119 -3.69 12.62 2.16
CA GLY A 119 -4.60 12.49 3.30
C GLY A 119 -5.59 11.33 3.20
N GLY A 120 -5.60 10.60 2.08
CA GLY A 120 -6.36 9.37 1.94
C GLY A 120 -5.69 8.19 2.65
N LEU A 121 -6.50 7.26 3.15
CA LEU A 121 -6.05 6.08 3.87
C LEU A 121 -6.39 4.80 3.10
N TYR A 122 -5.52 3.80 3.15
CA TYR A 122 -5.81 2.44 2.71
C TYR A 122 -6.07 1.54 3.91
N ALA A 123 -7.21 0.87 3.91
CA ALA A 123 -7.66 0.03 5.01
C ALA A 123 -8.15 -1.34 4.53
N VAL A 124 -7.76 -2.41 5.23
CA VAL A 124 -8.27 -3.77 4.98
C VAL A 124 -9.47 -4.04 5.87
N SER A 125 -10.57 -4.49 5.26
CA SER A 125 -11.77 -5.02 5.90
C SER A 125 -11.48 -6.30 6.67
N HIS A 126 -11.85 -6.36 7.95
CA HIS A 126 -11.79 -7.60 8.73
C HIS A 126 -12.87 -8.58 8.31
N THR A 127 -14.02 -8.08 7.85
CA THR A 127 -15.16 -8.92 7.45
C THR A 127 -14.96 -9.58 6.09
N THR A 128 -14.37 -8.86 5.13
CA THR A 128 -14.32 -9.29 3.72
C THR A 128 -12.91 -9.50 3.18
N GLY A 129 -11.87 -8.99 3.88
CA GLY A 129 -10.50 -8.95 3.36
C GLY A 129 -10.28 -7.92 2.25
N GLY A 130 -11.33 -7.21 1.81
CA GLY A 130 -11.27 -6.19 0.78
C GLY A 130 -10.54 -4.93 1.23
N VAL A 131 -10.00 -4.18 0.28
CA VAL A 131 -9.26 -2.94 0.52
C VAL A 131 -10.12 -1.74 0.19
N TYR A 132 -10.26 -0.85 1.17
CA TYR A 132 -10.86 0.47 1.01
C TYR A 132 -9.78 1.53 0.82
N HIS A 133 -10.06 2.48 -0.05
CA HIS A 133 -9.43 3.81 -0.05
C HIS A 133 -10.43 4.79 0.58
N LEU A 134 -10.03 5.41 1.68
CA LEU A 134 -10.81 6.34 2.48
C LEU A 134 -10.32 7.74 2.15
N ALA A 135 -11.10 8.52 1.40
CA ALA A 135 -10.70 9.83 0.92
C ALA A 135 -11.23 10.97 1.79
N LEU A 136 -12.38 10.79 2.42
CA LEU A 136 -13.01 11.79 3.27
C LEU A 136 -13.88 11.15 4.34
N GLY A 137 -13.75 11.64 5.57
CA GLY A 137 -14.54 11.20 6.70
C GLY A 137 -14.14 11.92 7.99
N VAL A 138 -14.84 11.63 9.07
CA VAL A 138 -14.62 12.24 10.38
C VAL A 138 -14.11 11.18 11.34
N LEU A 139 -12.89 11.37 11.85
CA LEU A 139 -12.33 10.53 12.90
C LEU A 139 -12.83 11.00 14.27
N THR A 140 -13.48 10.11 15.01
CA THR A 140 -13.90 10.35 16.39
C THR A 140 -13.51 9.14 17.25
N GLY A 141 -12.52 9.34 18.12
CA GLY A 141 -11.88 8.22 18.81
C GLY A 141 -11.21 7.29 17.79
N ASP A 142 -11.61 6.03 17.77
CA ASP A 142 -11.10 5.01 16.85
C ASP A 142 -12.00 4.76 15.62
N SER A 143 -13.12 5.45 15.55
CA SER A 143 -14.15 5.28 14.54
C SER A 143 -14.05 6.37 13.47
N TYR A 144 -14.04 5.95 12.21
CA TYR A 144 -14.07 6.83 11.05
C TYR A 144 -15.46 6.84 10.43
N HIS A 145 -16.15 7.96 10.54
CA HIS A 145 -17.47 8.13 9.95
C HIS A 145 -17.35 8.49 8.46
N LEU A 146 -17.95 7.67 7.62
CA LEU A 146 -17.94 7.80 6.17
C LEU A 146 -19.30 8.24 5.66
N ASP A 147 -19.32 9.36 4.95
CA ASP A 147 -20.44 9.77 4.13
C ASP A 147 -20.46 9.00 2.80
N PRO A 148 -21.62 8.90 2.12
CA PRO A 148 -21.68 8.42 0.74
C PRO A 148 -20.70 9.19 -0.15
N GLY A 149 -19.74 8.49 -0.76
CA GLY A 149 -18.69 9.08 -1.60
C GLY A 149 -17.37 9.39 -0.90
N GLY A 150 -17.31 9.29 0.44
CA GLY A 150 -16.07 9.46 1.22
C GLY A 150 -15.11 8.27 1.13
N TYR A 151 -15.51 7.18 0.47
CA TYR A 151 -14.71 5.96 0.33
C TYR A 151 -14.91 5.31 -1.04
N ARG A 152 -13.97 4.42 -1.39
CA ARG A 152 -14.07 3.48 -2.50
C ARG A 152 -13.51 2.14 -2.07
N ARG A 153 -14.18 1.03 -2.42
CA ARG A 153 -13.52 -0.28 -2.38
C ARG A 153 -12.64 -0.42 -3.62
N VAL A 154 -11.32 -0.40 -3.43
CA VAL A 154 -10.35 -0.45 -4.53
C VAL A 154 -9.97 -1.89 -4.90
N ALA A 155 -10.08 -2.83 -3.96
CA ALA A 155 -9.87 -4.24 -4.25
C ALA A 155 -10.79 -5.14 -3.42
N MET A 156 -11.10 -6.31 -3.97
CA MET A 156 -11.88 -7.35 -3.29
C MET A 156 -11.07 -8.12 -2.26
N ALA A 157 -9.75 -8.10 -2.36
CA ALA A 157 -8.80 -8.71 -1.44
C ALA A 157 -7.46 -7.96 -1.48
N LEU A 158 -6.64 -8.07 -0.44
CA LEU A 158 -5.31 -7.45 -0.41
C LEU A 158 -4.43 -7.90 -1.58
N ARG A 159 -4.45 -9.19 -1.91
CA ARG A 159 -3.75 -9.75 -3.09
C ARG A 159 -4.09 -8.99 -4.37
N VAL A 160 -5.37 -8.73 -4.62
CA VAL A 160 -5.85 -8.03 -5.82
C VAL A 160 -5.36 -6.58 -5.83
N PHE A 161 -5.29 -5.93 -4.66
CA PHE A 161 -4.69 -4.60 -4.54
C PHE A 161 -3.19 -4.61 -4.90
N LEU A 162 -2.43 -5.60 -4.40
CA LEU A 162 -1.01 -5.77 -4.75
C LEU A 162 -0.85 -6.01 -6.27
N GLU A 163 -1.68 -6.83 -6.88
CA GLU A 163 -1.67 -7.08 -8.35
C GLU A 163 -1.91 -5.80 -9.15
N GLN A 164 -2.82 -4.94 -8.70
CA GLN A 164 -3.08 -3.64 -9.32
C GLN A 164 -1.85 -2.74 -9.25
N LEU A 165 -1.21 -2.60 -8.08
CA LEU A 165 0.02 -1.81 -7.94
C LEU A 165 1.15 -2.29 -8.85
N ARG A 166 1.30 -3.62 -8.99
CA ARG A 166 2.28 -4.22 -9.91
C ARG A 166 1.98 -3.89 -11.36
N THR A 167 0.71 -3.93 -11.74
CA THR A 167 0.27 -3.60 -13.08
C THR A 167 0.53 -2.13 -13.38
N ASP A 168 0.13 -1.23 -12.48
CA ASP A 168 0.32 0.21 -12.62
C ASP A 168 1.81 0.57 -12.77
N LEU A 169 2.68 0.01 -11.92
CA LEU A 169 4.11 0.28 -11.99
C LEU A 169 4.76 -0.30 -13.25
N THR A 170 4.31 -1.47 -13.70
CA THR A 170 4.75 -2.08 -14.96
C THR A 170 4.40 -1.18 -16.14
N GLU A 171 3.15 -0.71 -16.22
CA GLU A 171 2.69 0.19 -17.28
C GLU A 171 3.47 1.51 -17.26
N ALA A 172 3.75 2.05 -16.07
CA ALA A 172 4.53 3.26 -15.92
C ALA A 172 5.97 3.10 -16.46
N VAL A 173 6.64 1.98 -16.16
CA VAL A 173 7.96 1.65 -16.70
C VAL A 173 7.92 1.50 -18.22
N LEU A 174 6.90 0.83 -18.77
CA LEU A 174 6.74 0.66 -20.22
C LEU A 174 6.53 2.00 -20.92
N ALA A 175 5.69 2.88 -20.35
CA ALA A 175 5.45 4.22 -20.87
C ALA A 175 6.72 5.06 -20.89
N GLN A 176 7.55 4.99 -19.84
CA GLN A 176 8.84 5.69 -19.80
C GLN A 176 9.80 5.22 -20.88
N ARG A 177 9.89 3.90 -21.11
CA ARG A 177 10.74 3.31 -22.16
C ARG A 177 10.28 3.74 -23.55
N ALA A 178 8.97 3.75 -23.81
CA ALA A 178 8.41 4.19 -25.08
C ALA A 178 8.67 5.68 -25.34
N ALA A 179 8.61 6.53 -24.31
CA ALA A 179 8.95 7.95 -24.43
C ALA A 179 10.43 8.13 -24.82
N HIS A 180 11.35 7.42 -24.17
CA HIS A 180 12.78 7.47 -24.51
C HIS A 180 13.10 7.08 -25.95
N SER A 181 12.48 6.02 -26.47
CA SER A 181 12.70 5.58 -27.86
C SER A 181 12.26 6.62 -28.91
N ARG A 182 11.32 7.51 -28.56
CA ARG A 182 10.88 8.60 -29.45
C ARG A 182 11.84 9.79 -29.46
N TYR A 183 12.52 10.06 -28.34
CA TYR A 183 13.52 11.14 -28.26
C TYR A 183 14.87 10.77 -28.88
N GLY A 184 15.22 9.48 -28.95
CA GLY A 184 16.47 9.01 -29.59
C GLY A 184 16.42 8.86 -31.12
N GLN A 185 15.29 9.17 -31.76
CA GLN A 185 15.11 9.10 -33.23
C GLN A 185 14.93 10.48 -33.90
N GLN A 186 15.11 11.58 -33.17
CA GLN A 186 15.17 12.95 -33.70
C GLN A 186 16.61 13.45 -33.70
#